data_AF-A0A9Q3K5I2-F1
#
_entry.id   AF-A0A9Q3K5I2-F1
#
_cell.length_a   1.000
_cell.length_b   1.000
_cell.length_c   1.000
_cell.angle_alpha   90.00
_cell.angle_beta   90.00
_cell.angle_gamma   90.00
#
_symmetry.space_group_name_H-M   'P 1'
#
loop_
_entity.id
_entity.type
_entity.pdbx_description
1 polymer ?
#
loop_
_entity_poly.entity_id
_entity_poly.type
_entity_poly.pdbx_seq_one_letter_code
_entity_poly.pdbx_strand_id
1 'polypeptide(L)' 'MELPPSSYHDSLEELWDEEEEQEEVKTVMKVVPSAYHQYLDVFSKVKAEKRAPHRSCDHHIELEGSLPPVGVIYSS' A
#
# COMPACT_ATOMS: atom_id res chain seq x y z
N MET A 1 21.74 17.22 25.39
CA MET A 1 21.57 17.46 23.95
C MET A 1 20.09 17.30 23.67
N GLU A 2 19.38 18.41 23.44
CA GLU A 2 17.97 18.38 23.05
C GLU A 2 17.90 18.07 21.55
N LEU A 3 16.98 17.18 21.15
CA LEU A 3 16.76 16.84 19.76
C LEU A 3 16.16 18.06 19.02
N PRO A 4 16.45 18.24 17.72
CA PRO A 4 15.90 19.37 16.97
C PRO A 4 14.35 19.28 16.91
N PRO A 5 13.64 20.42 16.86
CA PRO A 5 12.17 20.46 16.91
C PRO A 5 11.48 19.65 15.80
N SER A 6 12.13 19.45 14.64
CA SER A 6 11.57 18.61 13.56
C SER A 6 11.62 17.11 13.86
N SER A 7 12.50 16.66 14.75
CA SER A 7 12.61 15.25 15.15
C SER A 7 11.43 14.80 16.00
N TYR A 8 10.78 15.71 16.74
CA TYR A 8 9.60 15.38 17.54
C TYR A 8 8.34 15.19 16.69
N HIS A 9 8.26 15.86 15.53
CA HIS A 9 7.14 15.69 14.60
C HIS A 9 7.18 14.30 13.97
N ASP A 10 8.35 13.90 13.48
CA ASP A 10 8.61 12.58 12.88
C ASP A 10 8.25 11.46 13.88
N SER A 11 8.67 11.60 15.15
CA SER A 11 8.34 10.63 16.20
C SER A 11 6.86 10.62 16.63
N LEU A 12 6.13 11.73 16.45
CA LEU A 12 4.70 11.79 16.80
C LEU A 12 3.82 11.21 15.69
N GLU A 13 4.21 11.45 14.43
CA GLU A 13 3.60 10.84 13.25
C GLU A 13 3.78 9.32 13.28
N GLU A 14 4.98 8.82 13.56
CA GLU A 14 5.23 7.38 13.72
C GLU A 14 4.36 6.74 14.79
N LEU A 15 4.12 7.41 15.92
CA LEU A 15 3.24 6.91 16.99
C LEU A 15 1.77 6.85 16.58
N TRP A 16 1.30 7.84 15.81
CA TRP A 16 -0.07 7.85 15.30
C TRP A 16 -0.29 6.80 14.23
N ASP A 17 0.69 6.59 13.34
CA ASP A 17 0.65 5.53 12.34
C ASP A 17 0.61 4.13 12.99
N GLU A 18 1.38 3.92 14.06
CA GLU A 18 1.34 2.68 14.85
C GLU A 18 -0.02 2.46 15.52
N GLU A 19 -0.61 3.49 16.12
CA GLU A 19 -1.94 3.38 16.74
C GLU A 19 -3.03 3.04 15.72
N GLU A 20 -3.01 3.67 14.53
CA GLU A 20 -3.96 3.39 13.46
C GLU A 20 -3.83 1.95 12.95
N GLU A 21 -2.61 1.45 12.75
CA GLU A 21 -2.38 0.06 12.34
C GLU A 21 -2.87 -0.94 13.40
N GLN A 22 -2.68 -0.62 14.69
CA GLN A 22 -3.20 -1.43 15.80
C GLN A 22 -4.73 -1.46 15.84
N GLU A 23 -5.40 -0.33 15.55
CA GLU A 23 -6.85 -0.30 15.44
C GLU A 23 -7.35 -1.11 14.23
N GLU A 24 -6.69 -1.00 13.08
CA GLU A 24 -7.04 -1.78 11.88
C GLU A 24 -6.97 -3.28 12.18
N VAL A 25 -5.86 -3.79 12.74
CA VAL A 25 -5.70 -5.21 13.08
C VAL A 25 -6.80 -5.69 14.02
N LYS A 26 -7.16 -4.90 15.05
CA LYS A 26 -8.25 -5.25 15.98
C LYS A 26 -9.60 -5.34 15.28
N THR A 27 -9.86 -4.53 14.27
CA THR A 27 -11.10 -4.62 13.49
C THR A 27 -11.11 -5.86 12.60
N VAL A 28 -10.01 -6.13 11.90
CA VAL A 28 -9.87 -7.26 10.98
C VAL A 28 -9.98 -8.59 11.74
N MET A 29 -9.36 -8.72 12.92
CA MET A 29 -9.44 -9.93 13.75
C MET A 29 -10.88 -10.33 14.14
N LYS A 30 -11.80 -9.36 14.23
CA LYS A 30 -13.22 -9.63 14.57
C LYS A 30 -13.98 -10.26 13.42
N VAL A 31 -13.54 -10.06 12.17
CA VAL A 31 -14.23 -10.51 10.96
C VAL A 31 -13.53 -11.72 10.34
N VAL A 32 -12.20 -11.79 10.44
CA VAL A 32 -11.41 -12.89 9.89
C VAL A 32 -11.49 -14.11 10.82
N PRO A 33 -11.82 -15.31 10.29
CA PRO A 33 -11.81 -16.54 11.09
C PRO A 33 -10.44 -16.81 11.73
N SER A 34 -10.45 -17.38 12.94
CA SER A 34 -9.22 -17.64 13.72
C SER A 34 -8.17 -18.46 12.98
N ALA A 35 -8.59 -19.39 12.12
CA ALA A 35 -7.69 -20.19 11.28
C ALA A 35 -6.79 -19.34 10.34
N TYR A 36 -7.19 -18.10 10.06
CA TYR A 36 -6.48 -17.17 9.18
C TYR A 36 -5.81 -16.01 9.92
N HIS A 37 -5.81 -16.00 11.26
CA HIS A 37 -5.18 -14.92 12.03
C HIS A 37 -3.66 -14.81 11.82
N GLN A 38 -3.02 -15.85 11.28
CA GLN A 38 -1.61 -15.79 10.84
C GLN A 38 -1.40 -14.99 9.54
N TYR A 39 -2.49 -14.60 8.85
CA TYR A 39 -2.47 -13.86 7.58
C TYR A 39 -3.19 -12.51 7.67
N LEU A 40 -3.30 -11.94 8.88
CA LEU A 40 -3.99 -10.65 9.07
C LEU A 40 -3.34 -9.52 8.25
N ASP A 41 -2.04 -9.62 7.99
CA ASP A 41 -1.30 -8.68 7.16
C ASP A 41 -1.78 -8.62 5.71
N VAL A 42 -2.36 -9.71 5.18
CA VAL A 42 -2.95 -9.76 3.84
C VAL A 42 -4.21 -8.90 3.74
N PHE A 43 -4.86 -8.60 4.87
CA PHE A 43 -6.06 -7.77 4.94
C PHE A 43 -5.75 -6.30 5.24
N SER A 44 -4.48 -5.90 5.34
CA SER A 44 -4.09 -4.50 5.54
C SER A 44 -4.45 -3.66 4.32
N LYS A 45 -5.24 -2.60 4.53
CA LYS A 45 -5.62 -1.66 3.48
C LYS A 45 -4.41 -0.93 2.92
N VAL A 46 -3.52 -0.45 3.79
CA VAL A 46 -2.30 0.28 3.40
C VAL A 46 -1.43 -0.57 2.47
N LYS A 47 -1.22 -1.85 2.81
CA LYS A 47 -0.45 -2.77 1.96
C LYS A 47 -1.17 -3.08 0.65
N ALA A 48 -2.50 -3.20 0.66
CA ALA A 48 -3.29 -3.48 -0.53
C ALA A 48 -3.30 -2.32 -1.54
N GLU A 49 -3.26 -1.07 -1.06
CA GLU A 49 -3.17 0.12 -1.92
C GLU A 49 -1.79 0.29 -2.57
N LYS A 50 -0.75 -0.31 -1.97
CA LYS A 50 0.60 -0.31 -2.53
C LYS A 50 0.76 -1.40 -3.58
N ARG A 51 1.17 -1.01 -4.80
CA ARG A 51 1.53 -1.97 -5.85
C ARG A 51 2.67 -2.86 -5.35
N ALA A 52 2.51 -4.17 -5.55
CA ALA A 52 3.59 -5.11 -5.29
C ALA A 52 4.85 -4.72 -6.11
N PRO A 53 6.06 -4.92 -5.57
CA PRO A 53 7.28 -4.71 -6.34
C PRO A 53 7.29 -5.55 -7.62
N HIS A 54 7.94 -5.04 -8.66
CA HIS A 54 8.12 -5.79 -9.90
C HIS A 54 8.85 -7.13 -9.65
N ARG A 55 8.39 -8.19 -10.31
CA ARG A 55 8.92 -9.55 -10.19
C ARG A 55 9.38 -10.06 -11.54
N SER A 56 10.28 -11.04 -11.52
CA SER A 56 10.76 -11.72 -12.74
C SER A 56 9.66 -12.50 -13.48
N CYS A 57 8.56 -12.81 -12.79
CA CYS A 57 7.37 -13.44 -13.34
C CYS A 57 6.29 -12.45 -13.80
N ASP A 58 6.54 -11.14 -13.73
CA ASP A 58 5.61 -10.17 -14.28
C ASP A 58 5.49 -10.39 -15.79
N HIS A 59 4.25 -10.36 -16.29
CA HIS A 59 4.01 -10.56 -17.70
C HIS A 59 4.64 -9.43 -18.52
N HIS A 60 5.64 -9.78 -19.33
CA HIS A 60 6.17 -8.90 -20.35
C HIS A 60 5.18 -8.80 -21.50
N ILE A 61 4.82 -7.58 -21.88
CA ILE A 61 4.00 -7.32 -23.07
C ILE A 61 4.97 -6.97 -24.20
N GLU A 62 5.11 -7.88 -25.15
CA GLU A 62 5.82 -7.60 -26.40
C GLU A 62 4.97 -6.62 -27.23
N LEU A 63 5.54 -5.47 -27.57
CA LEU A 63 4.85 -4.48 -28.39
C LEU A 63 5.09 -4.80 -29.87
N GLU A 64 4.01 -4.96 -30.63
CA GLU A 64 4.04 -5.12 -32.07
C GLU A 64 3.33 -3.93 -32.77
N GLY A 65 3.84 -3.53 -33.93
CA GLY A 65 3.24 -2.46 -34.75
C GLY A 65 3.72 -1.04 -34.40
N SER A 66 3.03 -0.04 -34.94
CA SER A 66 3.33 1.38 -34.71
C SER A 66 2.78 1.86 -33.37
N LEU A 67 3.48 2.79 -32.70
CA LEU A 67 3.01 3.42 -31.46
C LEU A 67 1.60 4.02 -31.64
N PRO A 68 0.72 3.92 -30.63
CA PRO A 68 -0.58 4.54 -30.69
C PRO A 68 -0.45 6.06 -30.85
N PRO A 69 -1.38 6.73 -31.58
CA PRO A 69 -1.38 8.18 -31.68
C PRO A 69 -1.49 8.80 -30.28
N VAL A 70 -0.58 9.71 -29.95
CA VAL A 70 -0.64 10.46 -28.70
C VAL A 70 -1.65 11.58 -28.89
N GLY A 71 -2.82 11.51 -28.24
CA GLY A 71 -3.84 12.54 -28.35
C GLY A 71 -5.24 12.11 -27.93
N VAL A 72 -6.22 12.99 -28.13
CA VAL A 72 -7.62 12.75 -27.79
C VAL A 72 -8.18 11.67 -28.73
N ILE A 73 -8.61 10.55 -28.16
CA ILE A 73 -9.10 9.38 -28.90
C ILE A 73 -10.54 9.59 -29.40
N TYR A 74 -11.27 10.54 -28.82
CA TYR A 74 -12.66 10.82 -29.18
C TYR A 74 -12.86 12.31 -29.50
N SER A 75 -13.41 12.60 -30.69
CA SER A 75 -13.99 13.89 -31.01
C SER A 75 -15.44 13.93 -30.53
N SER A 76 -15.76 14.85 -29.63
CA SER A 76 -17.14 15.15 -29.17
C SER A 76 -18.03 15.67 -30.30
#